data_AF-A0A485CY67-F1
#
_entry.id   AF-A0A485CY67-F1
#
_cell.length_a   1.000
_cell.length_b   1.000
_cell.length_c   1.000
_cell.angle_alpha   90.00
_cell.angle_beta   90.00
_cell.angle_gamma   90.00
#
_symmetry.space_group_name_H-M   'P 1'
#
loop_
_entity.id
_entity.type
_entity.pdbx_description
1 polymer ?
#
loop_
_entity_poly.entity_id
_entity_poly.type
_entity_poly.pdbx_seq_one_letter_code
_entity_poly.pdbx_strand_id
1 'polypeptide(L)'
;MPPNLIELEILCGHPVANVAQAVLAARELIAQGPQVVLVKHLARAGLSMDRFEMLLVTADEAWHISRPLVDFGLRQPVGVGDVTSGLLLVKLLQGALLRDALEHVTAAVYEIMLATKNMQEYELQVVAAQDRIAQPEHYFSATQL
;
A
#
# COMPACT_ATOMS: atom_id res chain seq x y z
N MET A 1 -1.71 5.43 10.30
CA MET A 1 -1.33 4.06 10.72
C MET A 1 -1.46 3.12 9.54
N PRO A 2 -0.50 2.20 9.29
CA PRO A 2 -0.51 1.36 8.08
C PRO A 2 -0.83 -0.14 8.35
N PRO A 3 -2.06 -0.54 8.74
CA PRO A 3 -2.39 -1.96 8.93
C PRO A 3 -2.51 -2.71 7.59
N ASN A 4 -2.17 -4.01 7.56
CA ASN A 4 -2.72 -4.94 6.54
C ASN A 4 -4.15 -5.36 6.91
N LEU A 5 -4.83 -6.15 6.07
CA LEU A 5 -6.20 -6.61 6.36
C LEU A 5 -6.34 -7.29 7.74
N ILE A 6 -5.44 -8.21 8.09
CA ILE A 6 -5.52 -8.96 9.37
C ILE A 6 -5.34 -7.99 10.54
N GLU A 7 -4.36 -7.11 10.45
CA GLU A 7 -4.12 -6.07 11.46
C GLU A 7 -5.33 -5.13 11.58
N LEU A 8 -5.98 -4.78 10.47
CA LEU A 8 -7.18 -3.96 10.46
C LEU A 8 -8.32 -4.64 11.24
N GLU A 9 -8.59 -5.92 10.97
CA GLU A 9 -9.61 -6.71 11.66
C GLU A 9 -9.34 -6.84 13.16
N ILE A 10 -8.08 -7.01 13.55
CA ILE A 10 -7.67 -7.05 14.95
C ILE A 10 -7.95 -5.69 15.63
N LEU A 11 -7.63 -4.59 14.95
CA LEU A 11 -7.73 -3.24 15.51
C LEU A 11 -9.17 -2.74 15.61
N CYS A 12 -10.03 -3.05 14.63
CA CYS A 12 -11.46 -2.71 14.70
C CYS A 12 -12.30 -3.75 15.45
N GLY A 13 -11.74 -4.93 15.73
CA GLY A 13 -12.39 -5.98 16.53
C GLY A 13 -13.50 -6.74 15.80
N HIS A 14 -13.58 -6.62 14.47
CA HIS A 14 -14.58 -7.30 13.65
C HIS A 14 -14.02 -7.67 12.26
N PRO A 15 -14.62 -8.64 11.55
CA PRO A 15 -14.15 -9.01 10.22
C PRO A 15 -14.43 -7.91 9.17
N VAL A 16 -13.60 -7.88 8.14
CA VAL A 16 -13.66 -6.98 6.98
C VAL A 16 -13.56 -7.84 5.71
N ALA A 17 -14.58 -7.79 4.85
CA ALA A 17 -14.73 -8.69 3.72
C ALA A 17 -14.76 -8.01 2.34
N ASN A 18 -14.76 -6.67 2.30
CA ASN A 18 -14.75 -5.91 1.04
C ASN A 18 -14.20 -4.49 1.26
N VAL A 19 -13.97 -3.77 0.15
CA VAL A 19 -13.43 -2.41 0.15
C VAL A 19 -14.29 -1.43 0.96
N ALA A 20 -15.63 -1.49 0.83
CA ALA A 20 -16.52 -0.58 1.55
C ALA A 20 -16.39 -0.78 3.08
N GLN A 21 -16.35 -2.04 3.53
CA GLN A 21 -16.11 -2.37 4.94
C GLN A 21 -14.71 -1.96 5.40
N ALA A 22 -13.69 -2.08 4.55
CA ALA A 22 -12.34 -1.64 4.88
C ALA A 22 -12.25 -0.11 5.06
N VAL A 23 -12.97 0.67 4.25
CA VAL A 23 -13.09 2.13 4.42
C VAL A 23 -13.79 2.46 5.75
N LEU A 24 -14.89 1.77 6.08
CA LEU A 24 -15.60 1.99 7.35
C LEU A 24 -14.71 1.65 8.56
N ALA A 25 -14.08 0.47 8.57
CA ALA A 25 -13.17 0.06 9.62
C ALA A 25 -11.98 1.02 9.76
N ALA A 26 -11.43 1.52 8.66
CA ALA A 26 -10.38 2.53 8.70
C ALA A 26 -10.86 3.84 9.34
N ARG A 27 -12.11 4.27 9.07
CA ARG A 27 -12.71 5.45 9.71
C ARG A 27 -13.01 5.25 11.19
N GLU A 28 -13.37 4.04 11.62
CA GLU A 28 -13.48 3.71 13.05
C GLU A 28 -12.15 3.88 13.78
N LEU A 29 -11.05 3.48 13.16
CA LEU A 29 -9.71 3.72 13.70
C LEU A 29 -9.37 5.21 13.69
N ILE A 30 -9.77 5.95 12.66
CA ILE A 30 -9.55 7.40 12.60
C ILE A 30 -10.25 8.12 13.75
N ALA A 31 -11.47 7.71 14.09
CA ALA A 31 -12.21 8.25 15.23
C ALA A 31 -11.51 8.02 16.58
N GLN A 32 -10.53 7.11 16.66
CA GLN A 32 -9.73 6.83 17.85
C GLN A 32 -8.40 7.59 17.91
N GLY A 33 -8.02 8.35 16.87
CA GLY A 33 -6.85 9.25 16.92
C GLY A 33 -6.12 9.48 15.59
N PRO A 34 -5.71 8.43 14.84
CA PRO A 34 -5.03 8.60 13.56
C PRO A 34 -5.83 9.46 12.58
N GLN A 35 -5.21 10.43 11.92
CA GLN A 35 -5.91 11.24 10.90
C GLN A 35 -5.93 10.56 9.53
N VAL A 36 -5.01 9.63 9.30
CA VAL A 36 -4.83 8.90 8.04
C VAL A 36 -4.56 7.43 8.33
N VAL A 37 -5.27 6.54 7.64
CA VAL A 37 -5.09 5.09 7.70
C VAL A 37 -4.74 4.56 6.31
N LEU A 38 -3.61 3.85 6.20
CA LEU A 38 -3.21 3.13 5.00
C LEU A 38 -3.53 1.64 5.22
N VAL A 39 -4.53 1.09 4.55
CA VAL A 39 -4.67 -0.37 4.47
C VAL A 39 -3.64 -0.87 3.46
N LYS A 40 -2.45 -1.26 3.93
CA LYS A 40 -1.26 -1.53 3.10
C LYS A 40 -1.39 -2.80 2.27
N HIS A 41 -2.38 -3.65 2.54
CA HIS A 41 -2.73 -4.79 1.71
C HIS A 41 -4.16 -5.25 2.02
N LEU A 42 -5.06 -5.12 1.03
CA LEU A 42 -6.47 -5.51 1.14
C LEU A 42 -6.70 -7.02 1.04
N ALA A 43 -5.82 -7.76 0.38
CA ALA A 43 -5.94 -9.21 0.18
C ALA A 43 -7.37 -9.62 -0.22
N ARG A 44 -8.01 -10.50 0.55
CA ARG A 44 -9.37 -11.02 0.29
C ARG A 44 -10.50 -9.99 0.37
N ALA A 45 -10.24 -8.78 0.87
CA ALA A 45 -11.21 -7.69 0.89
C ALA A 45 -11.09 -6.75 -0.34
N GLY A 46 -10.13 -7.01 -1.23
CA GLY A 46 -9.93 -6.25 -2.46
C GLY A 46 -11.03 -6.48 -3.50
N LEU A 47 -10.99 -5.70 -4.57
CA LEU A 47 -11.86 -5.84 -5.73
C LEU A 47 -11.48 -7.05 -6.58
N SER A 48 -10.20 -7.41 -6.61
CA SER A 48 -9.63 -8.48 -7.41
C SER A 48 -8.56 -9.26 -6.65
N MET A 49 -8.66 -10.59 -6.69
CA MET A 49 -7.73 -11.50 -6.00
C MET A 49 -6.39 -11.67 -6.73
N ASP A 50 -6.28 -11.24 -7.97
CA ASP A 50 -5.09 -11.34 -8.82
C ASP A 50 -4.21 -10.06 -8.79
N ARG A 51 -4.60 -9.06 -7.99
CA ARG A 51 -3.89 -7.79 -7.86
C ARG A 51 -3.51 -7.52 -6.41
N PHE A 52 -2.46 -6.73 -6.25
CA PHE A 52 -2.12 -6.13 -4.96
C PHE A 52 -2.87 -4.82 -4.82
N GLU A 53 -3.68 -4.70 -3.77
CA GLU A 53 -4.57 -3.55 -3.56
C GLU A 53 -4.34 -2.89 -2.21
N MET A 54 -4.43 -1.56 -2.19
CA MET A 54 -4.30 -0.74 -1.00
C MET A 54 -5.42 0.30 -0.92
N LEU A 55 -5.68 0.79 0.30
CA LEU A 55 -6.52 1.96 0.55
C LEU A 55 -5.78 3.01 1.36
N LEU A 56 -5.95 4.29 1.01
CA LEU A 56 -5.56 5.42 1.84
C LEU A 56 -6.81 6.19 2.23
N VAL A 57 -7.10 6.24 3.53
CA VAL A 57 -8.37 6.72 4.07
C VAL A 57 -8.13 7.85 5.06
N THR A 58 -8.92 8.91 4.95
CA THR A 58 -9.07 9.99 5.93
C THR A 58 -10.53 10.07 6.40
N ALA A 59 -10.85 11.06 7.22
CA ALA A 59 -12.25 11.31 7.61
C ALA A 59 -13.13 11.54 6.38
N ASP A 60 -12.65 12.35 5.42
CA ASP A 60 -13.46 12.86 4.32
C ASP A 60 -13.18 12.17 2.98
N GLU A 61 -12.02 11.54 2.82
CA GLU A 61 -11.57 10.96 1.55
C GLU A 61 -11.18 9.50 1.70
N ALA A 62 -11.38 8.73 0.63
CA ALA A 62 -10.86 7.38 0.50
C ALA A 62 -10.33 7.17 -0.93
N TRP A 63 -9.11 6.66 -1.01
CA TRP A 63 -8.42 6.40 -2.28
C TRP A 63 -8.06 4.93 -2.38
N HIS A 64 -8.46 4.29 -3.47
CA HIS A 64 -8.08 2.94 -3.84
C HIS A 64 -6.97 2.96 -4.88
N ILE A 65 -6.04 2.03 -4.77
CA ILE A 65 -5.06 1.78 -5.83
C ILE A 65 -4.76 0.30 -5.94
N SER A 66 -4.39 -0.12 -7.14
CA SER A 66 -3.96 -1.49 -7.39
C SER A 66 -2.78 -1.56 -8.34
N ARG A 67 -1.94 -2.59 -8.15
CA ARG A 67 -0.85 -2.96 -9.05
C ARG A 67 -0.83 -4.48 -9.26
N PRO A 68 -0.16 -4.98 -10.31
CA PRO A 68 0.04 -6.42 -10.47
C PRO A 68 0.75 -7.05 -9.27
N LEU A 69 0.40 -8.31 -8.97
CA LEU A 69 1.19 -9.15 -8.10
C LEU A 69 2.53 -9.49 -8.78
N VAL A 70 3.59 -9.61 -7.99
CA VAL A 70 4.89 -10.09 -8.47
C VAL A 70 5.10 -11.46 -7.85
N ASP A 71 5.19 -12.48 -8.70
CA ASP A 71 5.38 -13.85 -8.26
C ASP A 71 6.84 -14.10 -7.82
N PHE A 72 7.03 -14.35 -6.53
CA PHE A 72 8.29 -14.78 -5.89
C PHE A 72 8.22 -16.25 -5.41
N GLY A 73 7.23 -17.01 -5.87
CA GLY A 73 7.00 -18.40 -5.45
C GLY A 73 6.73 -18.51 -3.95
N LEU A 74 7.39 -19.48 -3.30
CA LEU A 74 7.18 -19.81 -1.90
C LEU A 74 7.75 -18.76 -0.91
N ARG A 75 8.68 -17.92 -1.36
CA ARG A 75 9.41 -16.99 -0.49
C ARG A 75 9.17 -15.56 -0.94
N GLN A 76 8.18 -14.92 -0.33
CA GLN A 76 7.94 -13.50 -0.51
C GLN A 76 9.05 -12.68 0.18
N PRO A 77 9.60 -11.63 -0.46
CA PRO A 77 10.56 -10.73 0.16
C PRO A 77 9.99 -10.06 1.41
N VAL A 78 10.82 -9.94 2.44
CA VAL A 78 10.48 -9.23 3.69
C VAL A 78 10.73 -7.73 3.50
N GLY A 79 10.00 -6.88 4.24
CA GLY A 79 10.23 -5.43 4.28
C GLY A 79 9.39 -4.60 3.30
N VAL A 80 8.55 -5.22 2.47
CA VAL A 80 7.69 -4.48 1.51
C VAL A 80 6.77 -3.49 2.24
N GLY A 81 6.17 -3.92 3.36
CA GLY A 81 5.31 -3.06 4.18
C GLY A 81 6.06 -1.89 4.85
N ASP A 82 7.33 -2.09 5.20
CA ASP A 82 8.16 -1.07 5.83
C ASP A 82 8.52 0.03 4.83
N VAL A 83 8.92 -0.36 3.62
CA VAL A 83 9.18 0.57 2.52
C VAL A 83 7.91 1.35 2.15
N THR A 84 6.77 0.67 2.00
CA THR A 84 5.48 1.33 1.71
C THR A 84 5.16 2.39 2.76
N SER A 85 5.29 2.05 4.04
CA SER A 85 4.97 2.96 5.16
C SER A 85 5.95 4.14 5.23
N GLY A 86 7.25 3.88 5.05
CA GLY A 86 8.29 4.90 5.07
C GLY A 86 8.15 5.89 3.91
N LEU A 87 7.96 5.40 2.69
CA LEU A 87 7.79 6.26 1.52
C LEU A 87 6.50 7.10 1.60
N LEU A 88 5.40 6.52 2.10
CA LEU A 88 4.17 7.28 2.30
C LEU A 88 4.38 8.43 3.29
N LEU A 89 5.01 8.15 4.44
CA LEU A 89 5.32 9.19 5.42
C LEU A 89 6.16 10.31 4.81
N VAL A 90 7.21 9.97 4.05
CA VAL A 90 8.06 10.96 3.37
C VAL A 90 7.24 11.84 2.42
N LYS A 91 6.37 11.26 1.57
CA LYS A 91 5.55 12.03 0.63
C LYS A 91 4.57 12.97 1.33
N LEU A 92 3.92 12.50 2.39
CA LEU A 92 3.00 13.34 3.17
C LEU A 92 3.75 14.49 3.86
N LEU A 93 4.93 14.24 4.42
CA LEU A 93 5.77 15.29 5.03
C LEU A 93 6.31 16.31 4.01
N GLN A 94 6.47 15.90 2.75
CA GLN A 94 6.82 16.79 1.64
C GLN A 94 5.62 17.62 1.13
N GLY A 95 4.41 17.40 1.68
CA GLY A 95 3.20 18.12 1.28
C GLY A 95 2.53 17.57 0.03
N ALA A 96 2.83 16.33 -0.37
CA ALA A 96 2.12 15.69 -1.47
C ALA A 96 0.63 15.50 -1.15
N LEU A 97 -0.22 15.62 -2.16
CA LEU A 97 -1.63 15.23 -2.04
C LEU A 97 -1.74 13.73 -1.77
N LEU A 98 -2.81 13.31 -1.09
CA LEU A 98 -3.04 11.90 -0.73
C LEU A 98 -2.97 10.98 -1.95
N ARG A 99 -3.62 11.40 -3.04
CA ARG A 99 -3.60 10.72 -4.33
C ARG A 99 -2.17 10.54 -4.84
N ASP A 100 -1.44 11.64 -5.01
CA ASP A 100 -0.08 11.62 -5.59
C ASP A 100 0.90 10.82 -4.73
N ALA A 101 0.74 10.90 -3.41
CA ALA A 101 1.52 10.12 -2.46
C ALA A 101 1.26 8.62 -2.64
N LEU A 102 -0.01 8.21 -2.73
CA LEU A 102 -0.41 6.82 -2.91
C LEU A 102 0.05 6.25 -4.27
N GLU A 103 -0.11 7.03 -5.35
CA GLU A 103 0.34 6.66 -6.70
C GLU A 103 1.85 6.46 -6.74
N HIS A 104 2.62 7.42 -6.22
CA HIS A 104 4.08 7.33 -6.20
C HIS A 104 4.58 6.16 -5.34
N VAL A 105 4.05 5.96 -4.13
CA VAL A 105 4.47 4.85 -3.26
C VAL A 105 4.20 3.51 -3.92
N THR A 106 3.03 3.36 -4.56
CA THR A 106 2.67 2.11 -5.25
C THR A 106 3.64 1.81 -6.39
N ALA A 107 3.98 2.83 -7.19
CA ALA A 107 4.92 2.71 -8.28
C ALA A 107 6.34 2.40 -7.78
N ALA A 108 6.88 3.17 -6.84
CA ALA A 108 8.22 2.97 -6.29
C ALA A 108 8.41 1.58 -5.66
N VAL A 109 7.43 1.10 -4.89
CA VAL A 109 7.48 -0.26 -4.31
C VAL A 109 7.43 -1.33 -5.40
N TYR A 110 6.64 -1.12 -6.44
CA TYR A 110 6.60 -2.03 -7.58
C TYR A 110 7.95 -2.12 -8.30
N GLU A 111 8.64 -0.99 -8.50
CA GLU A 111 9.96 -0.95 -9.12
C GLU A 111 11.00 -1.74 -8.32
N ILE A 112 10.98 -1.61 -6.98
CA ILE A 112 11.83 -2.41 -6.09
C ILE A 112 11.52 -3.90 -6.28
N MET A 113 10.25 -4.27 -6.31
CA MET A 113 9.84 -5.67 -6.49
C MET A 113 10.27 -6.23 -7.85
N LEU A 114 10.14 -5.46 -8.93
CA LEU A 114 10.62 -5.86 -10.24
C LEU A 114 12.15 -6.01 -10.25
N ALA A 115 12.89 -5.07 -9.64
CA ALA A 115 14.34 -5.17 -9.52
C ALA A 115 14.75 -6.45 -8.77
N THR A 116 14.13 -6.73 -7.61
CA THR A 116 14.37 -7.94 -6.83
C THR A 116 14.11 -9.20 -7.63
N LYS A 117 12.98 -9.28 -8.33
CA LYS A 117 12.65 -10.45 -9.16
C LYS A 117 13.62 -10.63 -10.33
N ASN A 118 13.94 -9.56 -11.04
CA ASN A 118 14.82 -9.61 -12.21
C ASN A 118 16.25 -10.02 -11.84
N MET A 119 16.70 -9.66 -10.64
CA MET A 119 17.99 -10.09 -10.09
C MET A 119 17.95 -11.48 -9.44
N GLN A 120 16.77 -12.12 -9.39
CA GLN A 120 16.54 -13.42 -8.75
C GLN A 120 16.94 -13.45 -7.27
N GLU A 121 16.75 -12.31 -6.59
CA GLU A 121 17.13 -12.14 -5.20
C GLU A 121 15.95 -12.38 -4.25
N TYR A 122 16.27 -12.79 -3.02
CA TYR A 122 15.28 -12.84 -1.94
C TYR A 122 15.15 -11.49 -1.23
N GLU A 123 16.27 -10.81 -1.00
CA GLU A 123 16.32 -9.51 -0.33
C GLU A 123 15.85 -8.38 -1.26
N LEU A 124 15.13 -7.41 -0.68
CA LEU A 124 14.63 -6.27 -1.45
C LEU A 124 15.79 -5.43 -2.01
N GLN A 125 15.77 -5.17 -3.31
CA GLN A 125 16.83 -4.48 -4.03
C GLN A 125 16.64 -2.96 -3.99
N VAL A 126 16.51 -2.41 -2.78
CA VAL A 126 16.22 -0.98 -2.55
C VAL A 126 17.33 -0.07 -3.08
N VAL A 127 18.59 -0.51 -3.02
CA VAL A 127 19.73 0.26 -3.54
C VAL A 127 19.81 0.16 -5.07
N ALA A 128 19.63 -1.03 -5.64
CA ALA A 128 19.67 -1.20 -7.10
C ALA A 128 18.49 -0.50 -7.79
N ALA A 129 17.36 -0.35 -7.10
CA ALA A 129 16.18 0.35 -7.61
C ALA A 129 16.12 1.85 -7.25
N GLN A 130 17.15 2.43 -6.62
CA GLN A 130 17.06 3.76 -5.99
C GLN A 130 16.57 4.88 -6.93
N ASP A 131 17.03 4.91 -8.18
CA ASP A 131 16.61 5.92 -9.16
C ASP A 131 15.12 5.78 -9.48
N ARG A 132 14.64 4.54 -9.58
CA ARG A 132 13.24 4.20 -9.82
C ARG A 132 12.36 4.32 -8.57
N ILE A 133 12.95 4.43 -7.37
CA ILE A 133 12.22 4.88 -6.17
C ILE A 133 11.97 6.38 -6.27
N ALA A 134 12.99 7.16 -6.64
CA ALA A 134 12.87 8.61 -6.76
C ALA A 134 11.97 9.03 -7.94
N GLN A 135 12.09 8.33 -9.06
CA GLN A 135 11.35 8.55 -10.30
C GLN A 135 10.91 7.21 -10.90
N PRO A 136 9.77 6.63 -10.44
CA PRO A 136 9.26 5.37 -10.98
C PRO A 136 8.94 5.45 -12.47
N GLU A 137 9.19 4.35 -13.20
CA GLU A 137 8.88 4.25 -14.64
C GLU A 137 7.42 3.80 -14.85
N HIS A 138 6.93 2.93 -13.98
CA HIS A 138 5.53 2.50 -14.00
C HIS A 138 4.61 3.55 -13.36
N TYR A 139 3.41 3.69 -13.93
CA TYR A 139 2.36 4.53 -13.39
C TYR A 139 1.14 3.68 -12.99
N PHE A 140 0.61 3.97 -11.81
CA PHE A 140 -0.63 3.38 -11.30
C PHE A 140 -1.55 4.52 -10.87
N SER A 141 -2.79 4.53 -11.39
CA SER A 141 -3.77 5.56 -11.03
C SER A 141 -4.51 5.17 -9.77
N ALA A 142 -4.60 6.09 -8.82
CA ALA A 142 -5.52 5.96 -7.71
C ALA A 142 -6.93 6.39 -8.13
N THR A 143 -7.94 5.74 -7.54
CA THR A 143 -9.36 6.01 -7.77
C THR A 143 -9.96 6.50 -6.46
N GLN A 144 -10.64 7.64 -6.50
CA GLN A 144 -11.41 8.13 -5.35
C GLN A 144 -12.68 7.30 -5.21
N LEU A 145 -13.02 6.90 -3.98
CA LEU A 145 -14.19 6.10 -3.63
C LEU A 145 -15.32 6.95 -3.04
#